data_AF-A0AAE9EWE7-F1
#
_entry.id   AF-A0AAE9EWE7-F1
#
_cell.length_a   1.000
_cell.length_b   1.000
_cell.length_c   1.000
_cell.angle_alpha   90.00
_cell.angle_beta   90.00
_cell.angle_gamma   90.00
#
_symmetry.space_group_name_H-M   'P 1'
#
loop_
_entity.id
_entity.type
_entity.pdbx_description
1 polymer ?
#
loop_
_entity_poly.entity_id
_entity_poly.type
_entity_poly.pdbx_seq_one_letter_code
_entity_poly.pdbx_strand_id
1 'polypeptide(L)'
;MNIIINWQISVDSGAVITAQLGALHVNNDIFKNAEKFYPERFIEDPKLLNQVIPFGIGKRSCVRENLARTTMFLVFGNLLLRCDIRPHGLFPSTKNQVPYKAAKLPDKNVELEFVKL
;
A
#
# COMPACT_ATOMS: atom_id res chain seq x y z
N MET A 1 -3.49 -5.79 33.71
CA MET A 1 -3.74 -6.94 32.82
C MET A 1 -2.73 -6.83 31.70
N ASN A 2 -1.70 -7.68 31.70
CA ASN A 2 -0.54 -7.53 30.84
C ASN A 2 -0.75 -8.34 29.57
N ILE A 3 -0.59 -7.71 28.40
CA ILE A 3 -0.68 -8.40 27.11
C ILE A 3 0.73 -8.86 26.75
N ILE A 4 0.89 -10.16 26.48
CA ILE A 4 2.16 -10.77 26.09
C ILE A 4 2.20 -10.85 24.57
N ILE A 5 3.16 -10.16 23.95
CA ILE A 5 3.46 -10.26 22.51
C ILE A 5 4.67 -11.20 22.36
N ASN A 6 4.48 -12.35 21.69
CA ASN A 6 5.52 -13.37 21.44
C ASN A 6 6.38 -13.75 22.67
N TRP A 7 5.73 -14.01 23.81
CA TRP A 7 6.31 -14.59 25.04
C TRP A 7 7.52 -13.87 25.69
N GLN A 8 7.97 -12.72 25.19
CA GLN A 8 9.18 -12.04 25.72
C GLN A 8 8.94 -10.61 26.19
N ILE A 9 7.81 -9.98 25.85
CA ILE A 9 7.54 -8.57 26.18
C ILE A 9 6.19 -8.46 26.89
N SER A 10 6.21 -7.90 28.10
CA SER A 10 5.00 -7.51 28.83
C SER A 10 4.62 -6.08 28.48
N VAL A 11 3.34 -5.86 28.18
CA VAL A 11 2.80 -4.54 27.89
C VAL A 11 1.76 -4.19 28.94
N ASP A 12 1.93 -3.02 29.55
CA ASP A 12 1.00 -2.52 30.57
C ASP A 12 -0.37 -2.21 30.00
N SER A 13 -1.38 -2.36 30.86
CA SER A 13 -2.75 -1.97 30.54
C SER A 13 -2.81 -0.47 30.22
N GLY A 14 -3.49 -0.11 29.12
CA GLY A 14 -3.61 1.28 28.68
C GLY A 14 -2.48 1.75 27.76
N ALA A 15 -1.46 0.93 27.53
CA ALA A 15 -0.43 1.24 26.54
C ALA A 15 -1.04 1.36 25.13
N VAL A 16 -0.58 2.38 24.39
CA VAL A 16 -0.95 2.57 22.99
C VAL A 16 -0.02 1.75 22.11
N ILE A 17 -0.59 0.82 21.34
CA ILE A 17 0.15 0.02 20.37
C ILE A 17 -0.31 0.42 18.97
N THR A 18 0.64 0.68 18.07
CA THR A 18 0.37 1.08 16.69
C THR A 18 0.99 0.09 15.72
N ALA A 19 0.27 -0.31 14.68
CA ALA A 19 0.83 -1.05 13.56
C ALA A 19 1.51 -0.08 12.57
N GLN A 20 2.80 -0.27 12.34
CA GLN A 20 3.54 0.51 11.34
C GLN A 20 3.32 -0.08 9.93
N LEU A 21 2.14 0.17 9.35
CA LEU A 21 1.74 -0.42 8.07
C LEU A 21 2.71 -0.10 6.92
N GLY A 22 3.30 1.11 6.92
CA GLY A 22 4.27 1.51 5.91
C GLY A 22 5.56 0.68 5.93
N ALA A 23 5.98 0.20 7.11
CA ALA A 23 7.12 -0.70 7.24
C ALA A 23 6.73 -2.15 6.94
N LEU A 24 5.53 -2.58 7.37
CA LEU A 24 5.02 -3.92 7.11
C LEU A 24 4.94 -4.23 5.62
N HIS A 25 4.39 -3.30 4.83
CA HIS A 25 4.18 -3.49 3.39
C HIS A 25 5.47 -3.44 2.55
N VAL A 26 6.62 -3.08 3.14
CA VAL A 26 7.93 -3.11 2.48
C VAL A 26 8.90 -4.10 3.13
N ASN A 27 8.39 -5.01 3.96
CA ASN A 27 9.21 -6.01 4.64
C ASN A 27 9.60 -7.13 3.65
N ASN A 28 10.90 -7.32 3.41
CA ASN A 28 11.43 -8.35 2.52
C ASN A 28 11.27 -9.78 3.05
N ASP A 29 11.05 -9.97 4.35
CA ASP A 29 10.76 -11.28 4.94
C ASP A 29 9.35 -11.77 4.58
N ILE A 30 8.45 -10.84 4.25
CA ILE A 30 7.06 -11.12 3.86
C ILE A 30 6.92 -11.01 2.33
N PHE A 31 7.48 -9.96 1.73
CA PHE A 31 7.35 -9.65 0.32
C PHE A 31 8.73 -9.71 -0.37
N LYS A 32 9.02 -10.78 -1.13
CA LYS A 32 10.23 -10.85 -1.97
C LYS A 32 10.41 -9.59 -2.85
N ASN A 33 11.58 -8.95 -2.84
CA ASN A 33 11.81 -7.69 -3.59
C ASN A 33 10.76 -6.62 -3.27
N ALA A 34 10.48 -6.38 -1.98
CA ALA A 34 9.38 -5.53 -1.51
C ALA A 34 9.41 -4.09 -2.05
N GLU A 35 10.59 -3.61 -2.45
CA GLU A 35 10.82 -2.29 -3.02
C GLU A 35 10.42 -2.17 -4.51
N LYS A 36 10.18 -3.29 -5.20
CA LYS A 36 9.82 -3.31 -6.62
C LYS A 36 8.31 -3.39 -6.81
N PHE A 37 7.81 -2.69 -7.82
CA PHE A 37 6.45 -2.92 -8.32
C PHE A 37 6.41 -4.27 -9.03
N TYR A 38 5.94 -5.31 -8.31
CA TYR A 38 5.92 -6.70 -8.77
C TYR A 38 4.55 -7.34 -8.48
N PRO A 39 3.49 -6.98 -9.24
CA PRO A 39 2.13 -7.46 -8.99
C PRO A 39 1.96 -8.98 -9.09
N GLU A 40 2.73 -9.65 -9.95
CA GLU A 40 2.64 -11.08 -10.21
C GLU A 40 2.91 -11.92 -8.95
N ARG A 41 3.59 -11.35 -7.95
CA ARG A 41 3.81 -12.00 -6.65
C ARG A 41 2.53 -12.44 -5.95
N PHE A 42 1.43 -11.72 -6.16
CA PHE A 42 0.13 -12.05 -5.58
C PHE A 42 -0.59 -13.18 -6.34
N ILE A 43 -0.14 -13.49 -7.55
CA ILE A 43 -0.58 -14.65 -8.35
C ILE A 43 0.24 -15.87 -7.96
N GLU A 44 1.56 -15.70 -7.80
CA GLU A 44 2.50 -16.75 -7.38
C GLU A 44 2.21 -17.26 -5.96
N ASP A 45 1.94 -16.35 -5.02
CA ASP A 45 1.53 -16.69 -3.66
C ASP A 45 0.26 -15.93 -3.25
N PRO A 46 -0.93 -16.52 -3.46
CA PRO A 46 -2.20 -15.94 -3.05
C PRO A 46 -2.34 -15.68 -1.55
N LYS A 47 -1.52 -16.33 -0.70
CA LYS A 47 -1.57 -16.09 0.76
C LYS A 47 -1.10 -14.69 1.13
N LEU A 48 -0.29 -14.05 0.28
CA LEU A 48 0.17 -12.67 0.46
C LEU A 48 -0.99 -11.67 0.46
N LEU A 49 -2.15 -12.00 -0.13
CA LEU A 49 -3.34 -11.14 -0.08
C LEU A 49 -3.81 -10.90 1.35
N ASN A 50 -3.59 -11.86 2.27
CA ASN A 50 -3.93 -11.70 3.69
C ASN A 50 -2.91 -10.84 4.46
N GLN A 51 -1.74 -10.57 3.87
CA GLN A 51 -0.66 -9.77 4.48
C GLN A 51 -0.69 -8.30 4.02
N VAL A 52 -1.50 -7.97 3.03
CA VAL A 52 -1.65 -6.62 2.49
C VAL A 52 -2.90 -5.97 3.07
N ILE A 53 -2.69 -5.07 4.03
CA ILE A 53 -3.77 -4.40 4.78
C ILE A 53 -3.73 -2.87 4.63
N PRO A 54 -3.80 -2.33 3.39
CA PRO A 54 -3.71 -0.89 3.11
C PRO A 54 -4.85 -0.08 3.72
N PHE A 55 -5.96 -0.75 4.06
CA PHE A 55 -7.14 -0.19 4.70
C PHE A 55 -7.27 -0.60 6.17
N GLY A 56 -6.23 -1.19 6.77
CA GLY A 56 -6.29 -1.78 8.11
C GLY A 56 -7.02 -3.12 8.13
N ILE A 57 -7.31 -3.62 9.34
CA ILE A 57 -7.94 -4.93 9.56
C ILE A 57 -8.89 -4.87 10.78
N GLY A 58 -9.92 -5.72 10.77
CA GLY A 58 -10.89 -5.84 11.87
C GLY A 58 -11.95 -4.74 11.87
N LYS A 59 -12.64 -4.56 13.01
CA LYS A 59 -13.81 -3.66 13.13
C LYS A 59 -13.51 -2.17 12.89
N ARG A 60 -12.24 -1.78 12.88
CA ARG A 60 -11.78 -0.39 12.63
C ARG A 60 -11.04 -0.25 11.30
N SER A 61 -11.19 -1.21 10.38
CA SER A 61 -10.71 -1.02 9.01
C SER A 61 -11.42 0.17 8.35
N CYS A 62 -10.85 0.68 7.27
CA CYS A 62 -11.40 1.81 6.54
C CYS A 62 -12.83 1.51 6.11
N VAL A 63 -13.77 2.31 6.60
CA VAL A 63 -15.19 2.20 6.25
C VAL A 63 -15.47 2.29 4.74
N ARG A 64 -14.56 2.90 3.98
CA ARG A 64 -14.64 3.05 2.52
C ARG A 64 -13.78 2.07 1.73
N GLU A 65 -13.27 0.99 2.35
CA GLU A 65 -12.42 0.01 1.64
C GLU A 65 -13.09 -0.56 0.39
N ASN A 66 -14.32 -1.05 0.49
CA ASN A 66 -15.03 -1.65 -0.64
C ASN A 66 -15.24 -0.63 -1.77
N LEU A 67 -15.63 0.59 -1.43
CA LEU A 67 -15.77 1.67 -2.40
C LEU A 67 -14.44 1.97 -3.09
N ALA A 68 -13.36 2.14 -2.31
CA ALA A 68 -12.04 2.43 -2.86
C ALA A 68 -11.55 1.32 -3.80
N ARG A 69 -11.71 0.04 -3.42
CA ARG A 69 -11.35 -1.12 -4.26
C ARG A 69 -12.15 -1.16 -5.56
N THR A 70 -13.47 -0.98 -5.49
CA THR A 70 -14.34 -0.95 -6.68
C THR A 70 -13.98 0.23 -7.59
N THR A 71 -13.80 1.43 -7.03
CA THR A 71 -13.42 2.61 -7.81
C THR A 71 -12.06 2.43 -8.47
N MET A 72 -11.05 1.91 -7.76
CA MET A 72 -9.75 1.62 -8.34
C MET A 72 -9.86 0.63 -9.50
N PHE A 73 -10.63 -0.47 -9.32
CA PHE A 73 -10.83 -1.45 -10.38
C PHE A 73 -11.48 -0.84 -11.62
N LEU A 74 -12.53 -0.04 -11.45
CA LEU A 74 -13.22 0.61 -12.56
C LEU A 74 -12.33 1.64 -13.26
N VAL A 75 -11.61 2.47 -12.52
CA VAL A 75 -10.72 3.49 -13.08
C VAL A 75 -9.58 2.83 -13.84
N PHE A 76 -8.81 1.94 -13.21
CA PHE A 76 -7.68 1.28 -13.87
C PHE A 76 -8.14 0.38 -15.02
N GLY A 77 -9.23 -0.36 -14.86
CA GLY A 77 -9.79 -1.19 -15.93
C GLY A 77 -10.17 -0.37 -17.16
N ASN A 78 -10.85 0.77 -16.98
CA ASN A 78 -11.20 1.62 -18.11
C ASN A 78 -9.99 2.30 -18.74
N LEU A 79 -9.01 2.75 -17.93
CA LEU A 79 -7.78 3.36 -18.44
C LEU A 79 -6.98 2.36 -19.28
N LEU A 80 -6.73 1.16 -18.74
CA LEU A 80 -5.93 0.12 -19.42
C LEU A 80 -6.59 -0.41 -20.69
N LEU A 81 -7.93 -0.41 -20.77
CA LEU A 81 -8.67 -0.90 -21.95
C LEU A 81 -8.79 0.13 -23.08
N ARG A 82 -8.55 1.42 -22.80
CA ARG A 82 -8.86 2.52 -23.75
C ARG A 82 -7.70 3.45 -24.03
N CYS A 83 -6.68 3.45 -23.17
CA CYS A 83 -5.58 4.40 -23.24
C CYS A 83 -4.23 3.66 -23.15
N ASP A 84 -3.31 4.06 -24.00
CA ASP A 84 -1.87 3.91 -23.79
C ASP A 84 -1.41 5.08 -22.91
N ILE A 85 -0.98 4.78 -21.69
CA ILE A 85 -0.57 5.79 -20.69
C ILE A 85 0.94 5.94 -20.75
N ARG A 86 1.41 7.11 -21.18
CA ARG A 86 2.83 7.42 -21.34
C ARG A 86 3.29 8.46 -20.34
N PRO A 87 4.54 8.36 -19.85
CA PRO A 87 5.11 9.41 -19.04
C PRO A 87 5.35 10.67 -19.87
N HIS A 88 5.05 11.83 -19.32
CA HIS A 88 5.47 13.12 -19.85
C HIS A 88 6.41 13.79 -18.85
N GLY A 89 7.63 14.13 -19.26
CA GLY A 89 8.62 14.75 -18.37
C GLY A 89 9.32 13.79 -17.40
N LEU A 90 9.73 14.32 -16.24
CA LEU A 90 10.57 13.62 -15.26
C LEU A 90 9.75 12.79 -14.28
N PHE A 91 10.18 11.57 -14.00
CA PHE A 91 9.54 10.73 -13.00
C PHE A 91 9.75 11.25 -11.57
N PRO A 92 8.75 11.08 -10.69
CA PRO A 92 8.93 11.28 -9.26
C PRO A 92 9.87 10.23 -8.70
N SER A 93 10.51 10.56 -7.58
CA SER A 93 11.32 9.58 -6.86
C SER A 93 10.43 8.55 -6.18
N THR A 94 10.80 7.28 -6.26
CA THR A 94 10.19 6.21 -5.46
C THR A 94 10.55 6.33 -3.97
N LYS A 95 11.55 7.15 -3.63
CA LYS A 95 11.95 7.37 -2.23
C LYS A 95 10.95 8.28 -1.54
N ASN A 96 10.65 7.96 -0.29
CA ASN A 96 9.82 8.80 0.57
C ASN A 96 10.57 10.08 0.97
N GLN A 97 10.42 11.15 0.20
CA GLN A 97 11.07 12.43 0.47
C GLN A 97 10.35 13.28 1.52
N VAL A 98 9.08 12.96 1.81
CA VAL A 98 8.23 13.72 2.75
C VAL A 98 7.75 12.85 3.92
N PRO A 99 8.67 12.39 4.80
CA PRO A 99 8.37 11.33 5.77
C PRO A 99 7.37 11.71 6.86
N TYR A 100 7.17 13.00 7.13
CA TYR A 100 6.31 13.50 8.21
C TYR A 100 4.93 13.98 7.74
N LYS A 101 4.54 13.71 6.48
CA LYS A 101 3.20 14.04 5.99
C LYS A 101 2.18 12.97 6.37
N ALA A 102 0.95 13.40 6.62
CA ALA A 102 -0.18 12.52 6.94
C ALA A 102 -0.50 11.52 5.82
N ALA A 103 -0.12 11.83 4.58
CA ALA A 103 -0.21 10.94 3.44
C ALA A 103 1.12 10.90 2.68
N LYS A 104 1.42 9.74 2.07
CA LYS A 104 2.49 9.63 1.08
C LYS A 104 2.07 10.41 -0.15
N LEU A 105 2.92 11.36 -0.54
CA LEU A 105 2.74 12.16 -1.75
C LEU A 105 4.00 12.06 -2.60
N PRO A 106 3.88 12.14 -3.94
CA PRO A 106 5.02 12.33 -4.82
C PRO A 106 5.87 13.53 -4.39
N ASP A 107 7.17 13.46 -4.66
CA ASP A 107 8.10 14.57 -4.44
C ASP A 107 7.90 15.72 -5.44
N LYS A 108 7.34 15.42 -6.61
CA LYS A 108 7.05 16.35 -7.69
C LYS A 108 5.75 15.98 -8.41
N ASN A 109 5.20 16.92 -9.16
CA ASN A 109 4.07 16.65 -10.04
C ASN A 109 4.47 15.66 -11.15
N VAL A 110 3.56 14.75 -11.47
CA VAL A 110 3.73 13.77 -12.55
C VAL A 110 2.83 14.20 -13.71
N GLU A 111 3.44 14.43 -14.87
CA GLU A 111 2.69 14.68 -16.09
C GLU A 111 2.55 13.35 -16.83
N LEU A 112 1.32 13.03 -17.24
CA LEU A 112 0.98 11.79 -17.92
C LEU A 112 0.25 12.14 -19.21
N GLU A 113 0.64 11.47 -20.29
CA GLU A 113 -0.05 11.55 -21.58
C GLU A 113 -0.95 10.32 -21.73
N PHE A 114 -2.22 10.57 -22.09
CA PHE A 114 -3.21 9.52 -22.33
C PHE A 114 -3.51 9.47 -23.82
N VAL A 115 -2.93 8.50 -24.52
CA VAL A 115 -3.15 8.29 -25.94
C VAL A 115 -4.27 7.26 -26.10
N LYS A 116 -5.34 7.59 -26.82
CA LYS A 116 -6.40 6.62 -27.10
C LYS A 116 -5.82 5.46 -27.93
N LEU A 117 -6.13 4.22 -27.52
CA LEU A 117 -5.80 3.01 -28.29
C LEU A 117 -6.51 2.98 -29.65
#